data_AF-F4HBS1-F1
#
_entry.id   AF-F4HBS1-F1
#
_cell.length_a   1.000
_cell.length_b   1.000
_cell.length_c   1.000
_cell.angle_alpha   90.00
_cell.angle_beta   90.00
_cell.angle_gamma   90.00
#
_symmetry.space_group_name_H-M   'P 1'
#
loop_
_entity.id
_entity.type
_entity.pdbx_description
1 polymer ?
#
loop_
_entity_poly.entity_id
_entity_poly.type
_entity_poly.pdbx_seq_one_letter_code
_entity_poly.pdbx_strand_id
1 'polypeptide(L)'
;MSTLLAINIAELYQRHLQQSGNHSLSPQKWDNKAQKMAQHLIEKRSHYTETLLSAINAQPDETVLDIGCGPGTLALPLAQQCK
;
A
#
# COMPACT_ATOMS: atom_id res chain seq x y z
N MET A 1 12.72 -29.29 -11.68
CA MET A 1 12.32 -28.31 -10.64
C MET A 1 12.02 -26.99 -11.34
N SER A 2 10.77 -26.53 -11.34
CA SER A 2 10.43 -25.21 -11.87
C SER A 2 10.79 -24.14 -10.85
N THR A 3 11.66 -23.21 -11.22
CA THR A 3 12.09 -22.08 -10.37
C THR A 3 10.99 -21.02 -10.29
N LEU A 4 11.01 -20.17 -9.25
CA LEU A 4 10.15 -18.97 -9.16
C LEU A 4 10.20 -18.10 -10.43
N LEU A 5 11.36 -18.07 -11.10
CA LEU A 5 11.58 -17.34 -12.36
C LEU A 5 10.80 -17.90 -13.56
N ALA A 6 10.30 -19.13 -13.49
CA ALA A 6 9.51 -19.74 -14.55
C ALA A 6 8.03 -19.33 -14.47
N ILE A 7 7.61 -18.66 -13.39
CA ILE A 7 6.23 -18.22 -13.22
C ILE A 7 6.05 -16.90 -13.96
N ASN A 8 5.14 -16.89 -14.93
CA ASN A 8 4.70 -15.66 -15.58
C ASN A 8 3.73 -14.90 -14.67
N ILE A 9 4.27 -14.17 -13.69
CA ILE A 9 3.48 -13.39 -12.72
C ILE A 9 2.61 -12.34 -13.41
N ALA A 10 3.10 -11.75 -14.50
CA ALA A 10 2.34 -10.77 -15.27
C ALA A 10 1.07 -11.38 -15.85
N GLU A 11 1.16 -12.57 -16.44
CA GLU A 11 -0.01 -13.28 -16.98
C GLU A 11 -1.00 -13.66 -15.88
N LEU A 12 -0.52 -14.18 -14.74
CA LEU A 12 -1.37 -14.52 -13.60
C LEU A 12 -2.10 -13.29 -13.05
N TYR A 13 -1.40 -12.15 -12.95
CA TYR A 13 -1.99 -10.89 -12.51
C TYR A 13 -3.10 -10.41 -13.45
N GLN A 14 -2.87 -10.46 -14.77
CA GLN A 14 -3.90 -10.08 -15.76
C GLN A 14 -5.14 -10.99 -15.70
N ARG A 15 -4.94 -12.31 -15.57
CA ARG A 15 -6.06 -13.25 -15.38
C ARG A 15 -6.84 -12.94 -14.10
N HIS A 16 -6.14 -12.66 -13.00
CA HIS A 16 -6.79 -12.26 -11.75
C HIS A 16 -7.59 -10.97 -11.91
N LEU A 17 -7.05 -9.94 -12.57
CA LEU A 17 -7.76 -8.69 -12.81
C LEU A 17 -9.08 -8.92 -13.56
N GLN A 18 -9.05 -9.76 -14.61
CA GLN A 18 -10.25 -10.12 -15.38
C GLN A 18 -11.30 -10.86 -14.53
N GLN A 19 -10.87 -11.73 -13.63
CA GLN A 19 -11.77 -12.53 -12.78
C GLN A 19 -12.29 -11.77 -11.55
N SER A 20 -11.52 -10.82 -11.03
CA SER A 20 -11.79 -10.15 -9.76
C SER A 20 -13.03 -9.26 -9.76
N GLY A 21 -13.58 -8.92 -10.94
CA GLY A 21 -14.70 -7.98 -11.06
C GLY A 21 -14.38 -6.58 -10.52
N ASN A 22 -13.10 -6.27 -10.30
CA ASN A 22 -12.66 -4.94 -9.86
C ASN A 22 -12.80 -3.97 -11.02
N HIS A 23 -13.92 -3.25 -11.02
CA HIS A 23 -14.16 -2.17 -11.96
C HIS A 23 -13.58 -0.86 -11.44
N SER A 24 -13.21 0.03 -12.37
CA SER A 24 -12.88 1.40 -12.05
C SER A 24 -14.01 2.03 -11.24
N LEU A 25 -13.69 2.52 -10.04
CA LEU A 25 -14.66 3.28 -9.26
C LEU A 25 -14.89 4.64 -9.93
N SER A 26 -16.13 5.14 -9.86
CA SER A 26 -16.41 6.51 -10.27
C SER A 26 -15.69 7.51 -9.36
N PRO A 27 -15.42 8.74 -9.83
CA PRO A 27 -14.79 9.78 -9.00
C PRO A 27 -15.48 9.95 -7.65
N GLN A 28 -16.82 10.07 -7.63
CA GLN A 28 -17.58 10.20 -6.38
C GLN A 28 -17.39 9.03 -5.41
N LYS A 29 -17.25 7.79 -5.91
CA LYS A 29 -16.96 6.63 -5.05
C LYS A 29 -15.55 6.71 -4.48
N TRP A 30 -14.59 7.23 -5.24
CA TRP A 30 -13.25 7.49 -4.75
C TRP A 30 -13.23 8.57 -3.67
N ASP A 31 -13.94 9.69 -3.85
CA ASP A 31 -14.03 10.77 -2.87
C ASP A 31 -14.58 10.25 -1.52
N ASN A 32 -15.68 9.49 -1.59
CA ASN A 32 -16.29 8.88 -0.41
C ASN A 32 -15.34 7.86 0.27
N LYS A 33 -14.51 7.17 -0.51
CA LYS A 33 -13.52 6.21 0.02
C LYS A 33 -12.36 6.94 0.69
N ALA A 34 -11.89 8.04 0.11
CA ALA A 34 -10.79 8.84 0.64
C ALA A 34 -11.09 9.35 2.05
N GLN A 35 -12.30 9.90 2.27
CA GLN A 35 -12.72 10.35 3.60
C GLN A 35 -12.67 9.22 4.65
N LYS A 36 -13.17 8.03 4.30
CA LYS A 36 -13.15 6.86 5.18
C LYS A 36 -11.74 6.34 5.45
N MET A 37 -10.84 6.42 4.45
CA MET A 37 -9.45 6.02 4.61
C MET A 37 -8.71 6.92 5.59
N ALA A 38 -8.91 8.24 5.52
CA ALA A 38 -8.33 9.18 6.47
C ALA A 38 -8.75 8.84 7.92
N GLN A 39 -10.06 8.69 8.15
CA GLN A 39 -10.63 8.43 9.48
C GLN A 39 -10.24 7.07 10.07
N HIS A 40 -10.13 6.02 9.25
CA HIS A 40 -9.94 4.67 9.77
C HIS A 40 -8.50 4.17 9.71
N LEU A 41 -7.70 4.63 8.75
CA LEU A 41 -6.36 4.07 8.48
C LEU A 41 -5.23 5.01 8.86
N ILE A 42 -5.48 6.32 8.97
CA ILE A 42 -4.50 7.29 9.46
C ILE A 42 -4.70 7.52 10.96
N GLU A 43 -5.93 7.83 11.38
CA GLU A 43 -6.23 8.17 12.79
C GLU A 43 -6.19 6.95 13.72
N LYS A 44 -6.49 5.74 13.21
CA LYS A 44 -6.45 4.49 13.97
C LYS A 44 -5.42 3.54 13.37
N ARG A 45 -4.17 3.66 13.82
CA ARG A 45 -3.11 2.75 13.36
C ARG A 45 -3.39 1.33 13.85
N SER A 46 -3.30 0.39 12.92
CA SER A 46 -3.45 -1.03 13.24
C SER A 46 -2.18 -1.56 13.93
N HIS A 47 -2.30 -2.65 14.68
CA HIS A 47 -1.14 -3.34 15.25
C HIS A 47 -0.11 -3.74 14.18
N TYR A 48 -0.58 -4.14 12.98
CA TYR A 48 0.29 -4.43 11.85
C TYR A 48 1.11 -3.21 11.41
N THR A 49 0.46 -2.05 11.28
CA THR A 49 1.10 -0.79 10.90
C THR A 49 2.20 -0.42 11.89
N GLU A 50 1.92 -0.50 13.19
CA GLU A 50 2.89 -0.16 14.23
C GLU A 50 4.08 -1.12 14.24
N THR A 51 3.80 -2.43 14.10
CA THR A 51 4.85 -3.45 14.05
C THR A 51 5.77 -3.23 12.85
N LEU A 52 5.20 -2.95 11.68
CA LEU A 52 5.97 -2.73 10.47
C LEU A 52 6.81 -1.44 10.56
N LEU A 53 6.22 -0.33 11.03
CA LEU A 53 6.97 0.92 11.24
C LEU A 53 8.14 0.73 12.20
N SER A 54 7.95 -0.05 13.27
CA SER A 54 9.01 -0.34 14.25
C SER A 54 10.13 -1.21 13.68
N ALA A 55 9.84 -2.02 12.65
CA ALA A 55 10.84 -2.85 11.98
C ALA A 55 11.62 -2.09 10.89
N ILE A 56 11.07 -0.98 10.38
CA ILE A 56 11.73 -0.16 9.37
C ILE A 56 12.76 0.74 10.05
N ASN A 57 14.04 0.45 9.81
CA ASN A 57 15.17 1.22 10.33
C ASN A 57 15.67 2.29 9.34
N ALA A 58 14.75 3.13 8.83
CA ALA A 58 15.10 4.22 7.93
C ALA A 58 15.92 5.30 8.66
N GLN A 59 17.04 5.70 8.08
CA GLN A 59 17.90 6.76 8.62
C GLN A 59 17.43 8.14 8.14
N PRO A 60 17.71 9.22 8.90
CA PRO A 60 17.21 10.56 8.57
C PRO A 60 17.62 11.10 7.19
N ASP A 61 18.69 10.58 6.59
CA ASP A 61 19.20 11.02 5.29
C ASP A 61 18.82 10.11 4.12
N GLU A 62 18.14 9.00 4.38
CA GLU A 62 17.62 8.06 3.37
C GLU A 62 16.27 8.51 2.83
N THR A 63 15.90 7.94 1.67
CA THR A 63 14.60 8.13 1.02
C THR A 63 13.84 6.81 0.99
N VAL A 64 12.52 6.83 1.20
CA VAL A 64 11.67 5.62 1.20
C VAL A 64 10.72 5.59 0.00
N LEU A 65 10.59 4.40 -0.62
CA LEU A 65 9.57 4.11 -1.63
C LEU A 65 8.46 3.22 -1.04
N ASP A 66 7.27 3.79 -0.84
CA ASP A 66 6.07 3.07 -0.39
C ASP A 66 5.16 2.73 -1.59
N ILE A 67 5.33 1.53 -2.15
CA ILE A 67 4.55 1.08 -3.32
C ILE A 67 3.14 0.70 -2.88
N GLY A 68 2.14 1.42 -3.40
CA GLY A 68 0.75 1.20 -3.02
C GLY A 68 0.41 1.85 -1.68
N CYS A 69 1.01 3.01 -1.38
CA CYS A 69 0.91 3.75 -0.13
C CYS A 69 -0.52 4.07 0.36
N GLY A 70 -1.54 3.95 -0.49
CA GLY A 70 -2.93 4.19 -0.14
C GLY A 70 -3.12 5.61 0.43
N PRO A 71 -3.70 5.76 1.64
CA PRO A 71 -3.83 7.08 2.28
C PRO A 71 -2.52 7.60 2.92
N GLY A 72 -1.40 6.90 2.74
CA GLY A 72 -0.11 7.27 3.35
C GLY A 72 0.07 6.72 4.77
N THR A 73 -0.58 5.61 5.11
CA THR A 73 -0.52 5.00 6.45
C THR A 73 0.91 4.71 6.93
N LEU A 74 1.84 4.40 6.03
CA LEU A 74 3.26 4.21 6.33
C LEU A 74 4.09 5.41 5.88
N ALA A 75 3.86 5.90 4.65
CA ALA A 75 4.60 7.03 4.10
C ALA A 75 4.55 8.30 4.96
N LEU A 76 3.40 8.67 5.53
CA LEU A 76 3.28 9.90 6.34
C LEU A 76 4.08 9.82 7.66
N PRO A 77 4.01 8.73 8.45
CA PRO A 77 4.92 8.55 9.58
C PRO A 77 6.41 8.55 9.19
N LEU A 78 6.78 7.83 8.12
CA LEU A 78 8.18 7.72 7.69
C LEU A 78 8.73 9.05 7.18
N ALA A 79 7.91 9.89 6.55
CA ALA A 79 8.29 11.25 6.15
C ALA A 79 8.59 12.19 7.34
N GLN A 80 8.23 11.82 8.58
CA GLN A 80 8.66 12.52 9.79
C GLN A 80 10.00 12.01 10.33
N GLN A 81 10.48 10.87 9.83
CA GLN A 81 11.69 10.19 10.29
C GLN A 81 12.88 10.35 9.32
N CYS A 82 12.62 10.33 8.02
CA CYS A 82 13.63 10.42 6.95
C CYS A 82 13.24 11.42 5.84
N LYS A 83 14.07 11.57 4.81
CA LYS A 83 13.86 12.53 3.70
C LYS A 83 12.79 12.11 2.71
#